data_AF-A0A023B8E1-F1
#
_entry.id   AF-A0A023B8E1-F1
#
_cell.length_a   1.000
_cell.length_b   1.000
_cell.length_c   1.000
_cell.angle_alpha   90.00
_cell.angle_beta   90.00
_cell.angle_gamma   90.00
#
_symmetry.space_group_name_H-M   'P 1'
#
loop_
_entity.id
_entity.type
_entity.pdbx_description
1 polymer ?
#
loop_
_entity_poly.entity_id
_entity_poly.type
_entity_poly.pdbx_seq_one_letter_code
_entity_poly.pdbx_strand_id
1 'polypeptide(L)'
;MQCSRGVKVLSGAKTQALARVMITMDVSGENVDMVKAFESLALPDDAAKPSDDHPARLVVEACRILKDMPDMVIGLKNVGYVDLSAEELKEVHNEFNANNDFCWNVLISLHGCLCAFAQVAKRKSCELKDELKDRLNDWVERVAIAYYENKIVPEAQFETNAARIEDLEFGFSVVTRCAINGGDRTSSVAWYRPGVCPDAAAWTKAKTALSEIEAVKRPTVARRSENCVWEAAHLGQTYEEMRVLDELTRVCMGNSTPV
;
A
#
# COMPACT_ATOMS: atom_id res chain seq x y z
N MET A 1 -32.39 -22.43 25.49
CA MET A 1 -32.27 -22.49 24.01
C MET A 1 -30.85 -22.10 23.65
N GLN A 2 -29.99 -23.06 23.36
CA GLN A 2 -28.63 -22.83 22.86
C GLN A 2 -28.66 -22.98 21.34
N CYS A 3 -28.42 -21.90 20.61
CA CYS A 3 -28.17 -21.94 19.18
C CYS A 3 -26.68 -22.19 18.95
N SER A 4 -26.29 -23.45 18.80
CA SER A 4 -25.00 -23.84 18.25
C SER A 4 -24.99 -23.55 16.74
N ARG A 5 -24.34 -22.47 16.31
CA ARG A 5 -24.00 -22.23 14.90
C ARG A 5 -22.92 -23.23 14.48
N GLY A 6 -23.34 -24.23 13.71
CA GLY A 6 -22.43 -25.14 13.03
C GLY A 6 -21.76 -24.44 11.85
N VAL A 7 -20.47 -24.16 11.97
CA VAL A 7 -19.61 -23.85 10.82
C VAL A 7 -19.16 -25.18 10.22
N LYS A 8 -19.76 -25.58 9.11
CA LYS A 8 -19.21 -26.65 8.25
C LYS A 8 -18.10 -26.05 7.40
N VAL A 9 -16.85 -26.19 7.83
CA VAL A 9 -15.69 -25.99 6.96
C VAL A 9 -15.49 -27.29 6.18
N LEU A 10 -15.76 -27.25 4.88
CA LEU A 10 -15.48 -28.36 3.97
C LEU A 10 -14.04 -28.27 3.46
N SER A 11 -13.23 -29.22 3.94
CA SER A 11 -12.10 -29.93 3.30
C SER A 11 -10.95 -29.14 2.64
N GLY A 12 -9.74 -29.35 3.19
CA GLY A 12 -8.70 -29.99 2.37
C GLY A 12 -7.36 -29.27 2.15
N ALA A 13 -7.16 -28.04 2.61
CA ALA A 13 -5.85 -27.40 2.60
C ALA A 13 -5.68 -26.59 3.89
N LYS A 14 -4.46 -26.54 4.43
CA LYS A 14 -4.07 -25.76 5.62
C LYS A 14 -4.41 -24.28 5.41
N THR A 15 -5.65 -23.90 5.60
CA THR A 15 -6.06 -22.54 5.90
C THR A 15 -5.55 -22.30 7.31
N GLN A 16 -4.32 -21.78 7.42
CA GLN A 16 -4.02 -20.96 8.58
C GLN A 16 -5.19 -19.98 8.68
N ALA A 17 -5.99 -20.13 9.73
CA ALA A 17 -6.97 -19.11 10.05
C ALA A 17 -6.19 -17.80 10.05
N LEU A 18 -6.54 -16.92 9.10
CA LEU A 18 -6.01 -15.58 9.09
C LEU A 18 -6.28 -15.00 10.49
N ALA A 19 -5.37 -14.21 11.01
CA ALA A 19 -5.56 -13.50 12.28
C ALA A 19 -5.35 -11.99 12.11
N ARG A 20 -5.34 -11.52 10.86
CA ARG A 20 -5.06 -10.15 10.42
C ARG A 20 -5.38 -9.93 8.95
N VAL A 21 -5.32 -8.66 8.53
CA VAL A 21 -5.28 -8.27 7.12
C VAL A 21 -3.92 -8.64 6.51
N MET A 22 -3.96 -9.24 5.31
CA MET A 22 -2.80 -9.46 4.44
C MET A 22 -2.93 -8.59 3.20
N ILE A 23 -1.82 -7.97 2.78
CA ILE A 23 -1.78 -7.18 1.54
C ILE A 23 -0.70 -7.77 0.63
N THR A 24 -1.07 -8.04 -0.62
CA THR A 24 -0.14 -8.65 -1.58
C THR A 24 0.88 -7.64 -2.07
N MET A 25 2.15 -8.00 -1.94
CA MET A 25 3.25 -7.44 -2.73
C MET A 25 4.02 -8.59 -3.40
N ASP A 26 4.85 -8.28 -4.38
CA ASP A 26 5.75 -9.24 -5.01
C ASP A 26 7.19 -8.88 -4.66
N VAL A 27 8.01 -9.86 -4.30
CA VAL A 27 9.47 -9.69 -4.17
C VAL A 27 10.13 -10.76 -5.02
N SER A 28 10.80 -10.33 -6.08
CA SER A 28 11.50 -11.19 -7.05
C SER A 28 10.63 -12.31 -7.61
N GLY A 29 9.35 -12.03 -7.85
CA GLY A 29 8.42 -13.00 -8.42
C GLY A 29 7.58 -13.76 -7.39
N GLU A 30 7.93 -13.69 -6.10
CA GLU A 30 7.24 -14.38 -5.01
C GLU A 30 6.18 -13.48 -4.36
N ASN A 31 5.03 -14.05 -4.02
CA ASN A 31 3.97 -13.29 -3.32
C ASN A 31 4.31 -13.18 -1.84
N VAL A 32 4.32 -11.95 -1.32
CA VAL A 32 4.70 -11.64 0.07
C VAL A 32 3.57 -10.85 0.73
N ASP A 33 3.36 -11.12 2.03
CA ASP A 33 2.46 -10.33 2.87
C ASP A 33 3.17 -9.02 3.27
N MET A 34 2.80 -7.93 2.61
CA MET A 34 3.37 -6.60 2.85
C MET A 34 3.20 -6.17 4.32
N VAL A 35 2.10 -6.54 4.98
CA VAL A 35 1.86 -6.20 6.39
C VAL A 35 2.91 -6.89 7.27
N LYS A 36 3.21 -8.16 7.00
CA LYS A 36 4.27 -8.91 7.70
C LYS A 36 5.64 -8.30 7.46
N ALA A 37 5.95 -8.00 6.20
CA ALA A 37 7.27 -7.53 5.79
C ALA A 37 7.61 -6.20 6.47
N PHE A 38 6.66 -5.25 6.48
CA PHE A 38 6.92 -3.91 7.01
C PHE A 38 6.58 -3.71 8.49
N GLU A 39 5.88 -4.66 9.15
CA GLU A 39 5.68 -4.62 10.61
C GLU A 39 7.01 -4.58 11.39
N SER A 40 8.04 -5.23 10.85
CA SER A 40 9.38 -5.35 11.46
C SER A 40 10.38 -4.28 11.00
N LEU A 41 9.94 -3.29 10.21
CA LEU A 41 10.81 -2.24 9.70
C LEU A 41 11.43 -1.45 10.87
N ALA A 42 12.76 -1.44 10.93
CA ALA A 42 13.49 -0.59 11.86
C ALA A 42 13.36 0.88 11.42
N LEU A 43 12.89 1.73 12.33
CA LEU A 43 12.80 3.16 12.08
C LEU A 43 14.21 3.79 12.17
N PRO A 44 14.56 4.70 11.24
CA PRO A 44 15.82 5.42 11.33
C PRO A 44 15.81 6.40 12.53
N ASP A 45 16.99 6.79 13.01
CA ASP A 45 17.15 7.60 14.22
C ASP A 45 16.46 8.97 14.13
N ASP A 46 16.35 9.54 12.93
CA ASP A 46 15.65 10.80 12.67
C ASP A 46 14.13 10.66 12.68
N ALA A 47 13.58 9.49 12.34
CA ALA A 47 12.16 9.17 12.47
C ALA A 47 11.69 9.00 13.94
N ALA A 48 12.63 8.98 14.90
CA ALA A 48 12.30 8.94 16.33
C ALA A 48 11.79 10.30 16.86
N LYS A 49 11.91 11.38 16.08
CA LYS A 49 11.37 12.69 16.47
C LYS A 49 9.84 12.67 16.41
N PRO A 50 9.14 13.00 17.51
CA PRO A 50 7.68 12.91 17.57
C PRO A 50 6.94 13.82 16.59
N SER A 51 7.57 14.91 16.14
CA SER A 51 6.95 15.97 15.33
C SER A 51 6.93 15.71 13.83
N ASP A 52 7.71 14.74 13.35
CA ASP A 52 7.91 14.54 11.92
C ASP A 52 7.19 13.25 11.52
N ASP A 53 6.12 13.37 10.73
CA ASP A 53 5.39 12.25 10.14
C ASP A 53 6.20 11.59 9.02
N HIS A 54 7.37 11.07 9.40
CA HIS A 54 8.28 10.40 8.50
C HIS A 54 7.57 9.20 7.84
N PRO A 55 7.64 9.04 6.50
CA PRO A 55 6.91 7.99 5.78
C PRO A 55 7.11 6.57 6.35
N ALA A 56 8.33 6.21 6.76
CA ALA A 56 8.62 4.92 7.40
C ALA A 56 7.78 4.68 8.67
N ARG A 57 7.60 5.72 9.50
CA ARG A 57 6.81 5.64 10.73
C ARG A 57 5.32 5.45 10.41
N LEU A 58 4.81 6.18 9.42
CA LEU A 58 3.43 6.01 8.94
C LEU A 58 3.21 4.59 8.41
N VAL A 59 4.15 4.02 7.67
CA VAL A 59 4.07 2.63 7.18
C VAL A 59 4.01 1.63 8.32
N VAL A 60 4.89 1.74 9.34
CA VAL A 60 4.86 0.83 10.50
C VAL A 60 3.56 0.96 11.30
N GLU A 61 3.07 2.18 11.52
CA GLU A 61 1.81 2.44 12.21
C GLU A 61 0.61 1.86 11.44
N ALA A 62 0.59 2.00 10.10
CA ALA A 62 -0.40 1.37 9.24
C ALA A 62 -0.41 -0.15 9.37
N CYS A 63 0.77 -0.80 9.29
CA CYS A 63 0.87 -2.25 9.44
C CYS A 63 0.35 -2.73 10.81
N ARG A 64 0.59 -1.96 11.89
CA ARG A 64 0.04 -2.25 13.22
C ARG A 64 -1.48 -2.12 13.26
N ILE A 65 -2.06 -1.10 12.64
CA ILE A 65 -3.52 -0.95 12.53
C ILE A 65 -4.11 -2.15 11.78
N LEU A 66 -3.51 -2.53 10.64
CA LEU A 66 -3.97 -3.66 9.81
C LEU A 66 -3.85 -5.02 10.51
N LYS A 67 -2.90 -5.17 11.43
CA LYS A 67 -2.77 -6.36 12.27
C LYS A 67 -3.92 -6.54 13.25
N ASP A 68 -4.49 -5.44 13.73
CA ASP A 68 -5.61 -5.43 14.67
C ASP A 68 -6.99 -5.48 13.96
N MET A 69 -7.01 -5.45 12.63
CA MET A 69 -8.22 -5.49 11.81
C MET A 69 -8.75 -6.92 11.61
N PRO A 70 -10.06 -7.08 11.31
CA PRO A 70 -10.63 -8.37 10.91
C PRO A 70 -9.88 -9.01 9.74
N ASP A 71 -9.93 -10.34 9.71
CA ASP A 71 -9.24 -11.14 8.70
C ASP A 71 -9.67 -10.79 7.28
N MET A 72 -8.68 -10.46 6.46
CA MET A 72 -8.93 -10.08 5.08
C MET A 72 -7.68 -10.29 4.22
N VAL A 73 -7.87 -10.66 2.96
CA VAL A 73 -6.79 -10.66 1.96
C VAL A 73 -7.08 -9.60 0.92
N ILE A 74 -6.15 -8.65 0.77
CA ILE A 74 -6.17 -7.60 -0.24
C ILE A 74 -5.16 -7.98 -1.34
N GLY A 75 -5.66 -8.08 -2.58
CA GLY A 75 -4.89 -8.55 -3.73
C GLY A 75 -5.19 -10.00 -4.09
N LEU A 76 -4.16 -10.84 -4.18
CA LEU A 76 -4.26 -12.21 -4.67
C LEU A 76 -4.85 -13.15 -3.61
N LYS A 77 -6.08 -13.60 -3.82
CA LYS A 77 -6.73 -14.59 -2.95
C LYS A 77 -6.28 -16.01 -3.32
N ASN A 78 -6.20 -16.91 -2.33
CA ASN A 78 -5.88 -18.33 -2.49
C ASN A 78 -4.49 -18.62 -3.10
N VAL A 79 -3.51 -17.75 -2.87
CA VAL A 79 -2.10 -17.98 -3.24
C VAL A 79 -1.27 -18.29 -1.99
N GLY A 80 -0.16 -19.00 -2.18
CA GLY A 80 0.85 -19.14 -1.14
C GLY A 80 1.59 -17.81 -0.97
N TYR A 81 1.67 -17.33 0.28
CA TYR A 81 2.53 -16.22 0.65
C TYR A 81 3.81 -16.76 1.25
N VAL A 82 4.95 -16.29 0.73
CA VAL A 82 6.26 -16.70 1.18
C VAL A 82 6.75 -15.77 2.27
N ASP A 83 7.37 -16.36 3.29
CA ASP A 83 8.13 -15.62 4.29
C ASP A 83 9.53 -15.34 3.75
N LEU A 84 9.86 -14.06 3.62
CA LEU A 84 11.21 -13.64 3.22
C LEU A 84 12.25 -14.12 4.23
N SER A 85 13.42 -14.52 3.73
CA SER A 85 14.60 -14.72 4.60
C SER A 85 14.99 -13.41 5.30
N ALA A 86 15.79 -13.51 6.37
CA ALA A 86 16.24 -12.32 7.09
C ALA A 86 17.08 -11.39 6.19
N GLU A 87 17.87 -11.97 5.29
CA GLU A 87 18.68 -11.27 4.30
C GLU A 87 17.80 -10.55 3.27
N GLU A 88 16.82 -11.24 2.68
CA GLU A 88 15.87 -10.63 1.73
C GLU A 88 15.07 -9.51 2.37
N LEU A 89 14.57 -9.73 3.60
CA LEU A 89 13.81 -8.73 4.33
C LEU A 89 14.66 -7.49 4.61
N LYS A 90 15.91 -7.68 5.02
CA LYS A 90 16.87 -6.59 5.25
C LYS A 90 17.15 -5.81 3.96
N GLU A 91 17.28 -6.48 2.81
CA GLU A 91 17.45 -5.82 1.52
C GLU A 91 16.23 -4.98 1.13
N VAL A 92 15.02 -5.51 1.31
CA VAL A 92 13.77 -4.77 1.08
C VAL A 92 13.70 -3.53 1.98
N HIS A 93 14.03 -3.67 3.27
CA HIS A 93 14.03 -2.55 4.22
C HIS A 93 15.09 -1.50 3.88
N ASN A 94 16.30 -1.93 3.51
CA ASN A 94 17.36 -1.03 3.09
C ASN A 94 16.96 -0.23 1.85
N GLU A 95 16.39 -0.89 0.83
CA GLU A 95 15.91 -0.22 -0.36
C GLU A 95 14.76 0.74 -0.02
N PHE A 96 13.80 0.31 0.80
CA PHE A 96 12.69 1.17 1.25
C PHE A 96 13.19 2.45 1.93
N ASN A 97 14.21 2.35 2.79
CA ASN A 97 14.78 3.50 3.49
C ASN A 97 15.65 4.38 2.57
N ALA A 98 16.26 3.81 1.53
CA ALA A 98 17.13 4.54 0.60
C ALA A 98 16.38 5.16 -0.59
N ASN A 99 15.19 4.65 -0.92
CA ASN A 99 14.46 4.98 -2.14
C ASN A 99 13.08 5.54 -1.82
N ASN A 100 12.97 6.87 -1.87
CA ASN A 100 11.73 7.57 -1.57
C ASN A 100 10.57 7.15 -2.47
N ASP A 101 10.81 6.82 -3.76
CA ASP A 101 9.74 6.30 -4.61
C ASP A 101 9.19 4.98 -4.09
N PHE A 102 10.05 4.05 -3.68
CA PHE A 102 9.61 2.78 -3.14
C PHE A 102 8.81 3.00 -1.84
N CYS A 103 9.33 3.85 -0.95
CA CYS A 103 8.66 4.23 0.28
C CYS A 103 7.24 4.79 0.04
N TRP A 104 7.12 5.75 -0.86
CA TRP A 104 5.83 6.37 -1.20
C TRP A 104 4.87 5.40 -1.86
N ASN A 105 5.34 4.47 -2.71
CA ASN A 105 4.47 3.47 -3.34
C ASN A 105 3.88 2.49 -2.31
N VAL A 106 4.67 2.10 -1.30
CA VAL A 106 4.16 1.31 -0.15
C VAL A 106 3.13 2.12 0.64
N LEU A 107 3.43 3.39 0.94
CA LEU A 107 2.50 4.26 1.67
C LEU A 107 1.18 4.49 0.91
N ILE A 108 1.24 4.71 -0.41
CA ILE A 108 0.05 4.84 -1.28
C ILE A 108 -0.82 3.58 -1.23
N SER A 109 -0.19 2.41 -1.29
CA SER A 109 -0.88 1.11 -1.21
C SER A 109 -1.63 0.97 0.11
N LEU A 110 -0.97 1.26 1.23
CA LEU A 110 -1.54 1.23 2.57
C LEU A 110 -2.65 2.27 2.74
N HIS A 111 -2.42 3.49 2.24
CA HIS A 111 -3.38 4.59 2.32
C HIS A 111 -4.70 4.26 1.62
N GLY A 112 -4.65 3.67 0.41
CA GLY A 112 -5.85 3.25 -0.30
C GLY A 112 -6.69 2.22 0.49
N CYS A 113 -6.01 1.29 1.18
CA CYS A 113 -6.67 0.30 2.04
C CYS A 113 -7.28 0.94 3.30
N LEU A 114 -6.49 1.73 4.03
CA LEU A 114 -6.90 2.33 5.30
C LEU A 114 -7.97 3.42 5.12
N CYS A 115 -7.94 4.18 4.02
CA CYS A 115 -9.04 5.09 3.69
C CYS A 115 -10.37 4.34 3.49
N ALA A 116 -10.36 3.19 2.82
CA ALA A 116 -11.58 2.39 2.64
C ALA A 116 -12.09 1.85 3.98
N PHE A 117 -11.18 1.38 4.85
CA PHE A 117 -11.52 0.98 6.21
C PHE A 117 -12.09 2.14 7.03
N ALA A 118 -11.51 3.34 6.92
CA ALA A 118 -11.98 4.53 7.63
C ALA A 118 -13.38 4.96 7.20
N GLN A 119 -13.72 4.81 5.92
CA GLN A 119 -15.08 5.05 5.42
C GLN A 119 -16.08 4.07 6.03
N VAL A 120 -15.74 2.78 6.13
CA VAL A 120 -16.58 1.78 6.78
C VAL A 120 -16.67 2.02 8.28
N ALA A 121 -15.58 2.42 8.94
CA ALA A 121 -15.53 2.72 10.38
C ALA A 121 -16.53 3.81 10.80
N LYS A 122 -16.85 4.75 9.89
CA LYS A 122 -17.85 5.81 10.11
C LYS A 122 -19.30 5.31 10.02
N ARG A 123 -19.53 4.09 9.52
CA ARG A 123 -20.87 3.49 9.42
C ARG A 123 -21.34 3.01 10.79
N LYS A 124 -22.63 3.20 11.09
CA LYS A 124 -23.25 2.72 12.35
C LYS A 124 -23.20 1.20 12.51
N SER A 125 -23.10 0.46 11.40
CA SER A 125 -23.01 -1.00 11.37
C SER A 125 -21.61 -1.55 11.62
N CYS A 126 -20.59 -0.70 11.74
CA CYS A 126 -19.21 -1.15 11.90
C CYS A 126 -18.92 -1.59 13.35
N GLU A 127 -18.54 -2.86 13.50
CA GLU A 127 -18.26 -3.50 14.79
C GLU A 127 -16.80 -3.33 15.26
N LEU A 128 -15.99 -2.51 14.57
CA LEU A 128 -14.65 -2.19 15.04
C LEU A 128 -14.69 -1.50 16.41
N LYS A 129 -13.72 -1.83 17.27
CA LYS A 129 -13.53 -1.16 18.57
C LYS A 129 -13.21 0.31 18.36
N ASP A 130 -13.74 1.18 19.22
CA ASP A 130 -13.58 2.64 19.09
C ASP A 130 -12.11 3.07 19.09
N GLU A 131 -11.27 2.46 19.95
CA GLU A 131 -9.83 2.70 19.96
C GLU A 131 -9.16 2.45 18.59
N LEU A 132 -9.58 1.40 17.88
CA LEU A 132 -9.06 1.08 16.55
C LEU A 132 -9.59 2.06 15.49
N LYS A 133 -10.85 2.52 15.63
CA LYS A 133 -11.41 3.57 14.77
C LYS A 133 -10.66 4.88 14.94
N ASP A 134 -10.32 5.26 16.17
CA ASP A 134 -9.60 6.49 16.48
C ASP A 134 -8.17 6.44 15.88
N ARG A 135 -7.43 5.35 16.13
CA ARG A 135 -6.11 5.13 15.53
C ARG A 135 -6.14 5.17 14.00
N LEU A 136 -7.16 4.57 13.39
CA LEU A 136 -7.35 4.57 11.94
C LEU A 136 -7.61 5.97 11.39
N ASN A 137 -8.50 6.74 12.01
CA ASN A 137 -8.83 8.09 11.55
C ASN A 137 -7.65 9.06 11.76
N ASP A 138 -6.97 9.00 12.91
CA ASP A 138 -5.75 9.78 13.18
C ASP A 138 -4.67 9.52 12.11
N TRP A 139 -4.42 8.25 11.80
CA TRP A 139 -3.45 7.88 10.78
C TRP A 139 -3.83 8.41 9.39
N VAL A 140 -5.10 8.29 8.98
CA VAL A 140 -5.59 8.80 7.69
C VAL A 140 -5.44 10.33 7.61
N GLU A 141 -5.72 11.05 8.69
CA GLU A 141 -5.56 12.50 8.76
C GLU A 141 -4.08 12.92 8.63
N ARG A 142 -3.18 12.29 9.39
CA ARG A 142 -1.73 12.55 9.33
C ARG A 142 -1.15 12.28 7.95
N VAL A 143 -1.56 11.19 7.31
CA VAL A 143 -1.14 10.88 5.94
C VAL A 143 -1.72 11.87 4.94
N ALA A 144 -2.96 12.32 5.11
CA ALA A 144 -3.55 13.35 4.27
C ALA A 144 -2.75 14.66 4.39
N ILE A 145 -2.38 15.09 5.59
CA ILE A 145 -1.52 16.25 5.82
C ILE A 145 -0.18 16.08 5.10
N ALA A 146 0.50 14.93 5.30
CA ALA A 146 1.75 14.63 4.62
C ALA A 146 1.61 14.70 3.08
N TYR A 147 0.50 14.23 2.53
CA TYR A 147 0.22 14.33 1.09
C TYR A 147 -0.06 15.77 0.62
N TYR A 148 -0.86 16.53 1.36
CA TYR A 148 -1.23 17.91 1.02
C TYR A 148 -0.04 18.86 1.09
N GLU A 149 0.80 18.73 2.12
CA GLU A 149 2.05 19.51 2.24
C GLU A 149 2.98 19.27 1.05
N ASN A 150 2.98 18.04 0.54
CA ASN A 150 3.75 17.62 -0.64
C ASN A 150 2.98 17.76 -1.96
N LYS A 151 1.74 18.29 -1.95
CA LYS A 151 0.83 18.43 -3.11
C LYS A 151 0.65 17.16 -3.94
N ILE A 152 0.92 16.00 -3.36
CA ILE A 152 0.61 14.71 -3.96
C ILE A 152 -0.83 14.47 -3.60
N VAL A 153 -1.75 14.91 -4.46
CA VAL A 153 -3.17 14.65 -4.23
C VAL A 153 -3.38 13.14 -4.34
N PRO A 154 -3.71 12.41 -3.26
CA PRO A 154 -4.24 11.08 -3.45
C PRO A 154 -5.58 11.30 -4.13
N GLU A 155 -5.88 10.55 -5.18
CA GLU A 155 -7.20 10.54 -5.80
C GLU A 155 -8.24 10.11 -4.74
N ALA A 156 -8.71 11.07 -3.95
CA ALA A 156 -9.44 10.92 -2.70
C ALA A 156 -10.95 10.72 -2.93
N GLN A 157 -11.33 10.10 -4.05
CA GLN A 157 -12.74 10.05 -4.48
C GLN A 157 -13.27 8.62 -4.68
N PHE A 158 -12.64 7.63 -4.07
CA PHE A 158 -13.18 6.27 -4.10
C PHE A 158 -14.04 6.04 -2.85
N GLU A 159 -15.33 6.28 -3.01
CA GLU A 159 -16.32 5.92 -2.00
C GLU A 159 -16.61 4.41 -2.05
N THR A 160 -16.76 3.81 -0.88
CA THR A 160 -17.23 2.43 -0.75
C THR A 160 -18.64 2.36 -0.19
N ASN A 161 -19.44 1.47 -0.78
CA ASN A 161 -20.78 1.13 -0.30
C ASN A 161 -20.78 -0.01 0.75
N ALA A 162 -19.60 -0.54 1.10
CA ALA A 162 -19.49 -1.59 2.10
C ALA A 162 -20.03 -1.13 3.47
N ALA A 163 -20.83 -2.00 4.09
CA ALA A 163 -21.40 -1.74 5.43
C ALA A 163 -20.52 -2.29 6.56
N ARG A 164 -19.72 -3.32 6.26
CA ARG A 164 -18.75 -3.96 7.16
C ARG A 164 -17.39 -4.07 6.49
N ILE A 165 -16.35 -4.31 7.27
CA ILE A 165 -14.97 -4.37 6.77
C ILE A 165 -14.79 -5.56 5.82
N GLU A 166 -15.42 -6.68 6.15
CA GLU A 166 -15.40 -7.92 5.40
C GLU A 166 -16.13 -7.83 4.06
N ASP A 167 -17.01 -6.84 3.90
CA ASP A 167 -17.74 -6.58 2.65
C ASP A 167 -16.92 -5.71 1.67
N LEU A 168 -15.72 -5.27 2.06
CA LEU A 168 -14.86 -4.49 1.18
C LEU A 168 -14.29 -5.35 0.06
N GLU A 169 -14.36 -4.82 -1.15
CA GLU A 169 -13.71 -5.38 -2.32
C GLU A 169 -12.66 -4.41 -2.81
N PHE A 170 -11.43 -4.90 -2.94
CA PHE A 170 -10.30 -4.14 -3.43
C PHE A 170 -9.90 -4.62 -4.82
N GLY A 171 -9.76 -3.66 -5.72
CA GLY A 171 -9.04 -3.84 -6.98
C GLY A 171 -7.83 -2.90 -7.02
N PHE A 172 -7.11 -2.92 -8.14
CA PHE A 172 -6.04 -1.97 -8.42
C PHE A 172 -5.97 -1.72 -9.93
N SER A 173 -5.49 -0.53 -10.29
CA SER A 173 -5.22 -0.13 -11.68
C SER A 173 -3.75 0.20 -11.91
N VAL A 174 -2.91 0.12 -10.88
CA VAL A 174 -1.50 0.48 -10.93
C VAL A 174 -0.69 -0.55 -10.14
N VAL A 175 0.41 -1.01 -10.73
CA VAL A 175 1.47 -1.79 -10.06
C VAL A 175 2.81 -1.11 -10.34
N THR A 176 3.52 -0.73 -9.30
CA THR A 176 4.86 -0.15 -9.40
C THR A 176 5.89 -1.21 -9.04
N ARG A 177 6.91 -1.40 -9.89
CA ARG A 177 8.07 -2.25 -9.65
C ARG A 177 9.29 -1.38 -9.38
N CYS A 178 9.88 -1.57 -8.20
CA CYS A 178 11.12 -0.95 -7.75
C CYS A 178 12.26 -1.96 -7.82
N ALA A 179 13.43 -1.53 -8.27
CA ALA A 179 14.67 -2.31 -8.14
C ALA A 179 15.07 -2.41 -6.66
N ILE A 180 15.60 -3.56 -6.25
CA ILE A 180 16.22 -3.79 -4.94
C ILE A 180 17.67 -4.20 -5.18
N ASN A 181 18.58 -3.74 -4.32
CA ASN A 181 20.01 -4.09 -4.39
C ASN A 181 20.61 -3.79 -5.77
N GLY A 182 20.36 -2.58 -6.29
CA GLY A 182 20.89 -2.15 -7.59
C GLY A 182 20.25 -2.82 -8.81
N GLY A 183 19.21 -3.66 -8.64
CA GLY A 183 18.48 -4.29 -9.74
C GLY A 183 18.53 -5.83 -9.75
N ASP A 184 19.34 -6.44 -8.88
CA ASP A 184 19.42 -7.91 -8.76
C ASP A 184 18.08 -8.54 -8.36
N ARG A 185 17.26 -7.77 -7.64
CA ARG A 185 15.92 -8.13 -7.19
C ARG A 185 14.96 -7.01 -7.52
N THR A 186 13.67 -7.30 -7.46
CA THR A 186 12.62 -6.29 -7.62
C THR A 186 11.54 -6.47 -6.58
N SER A 187 10.87 -5.38 -6.21
CA SER A 187 9.66 -5.41 -5.41
C SER A 187 8.53 -4.72 -6.17
N SER A 188 7.40 -5.39 -6.32
CA SER A 188 6.22 -4.82 -6.95
C SER A 188 5.10 -4.58 -5.94
N VAL A 189 4.55 -3.36 -5.94
CA VAL A 189 3.49 -2.91 -5.04
C VAL A 189 2.33 -2.39 -5.85
N ALA A 190 1.12 -2.86 -5.57
CA ALA A 190 -0.10 -2.37 -6.21
C ALA A 190 -0.76 -1.23 -5.43
N TRP A 191 -1.44 -0.34 -6.13
CA TRP A 191 -2.25 0.72 -5.53
C TRP A 191 -3.69 0.23 -5.35
N TYR A 192 -3.98 -0.33 -4.17
CA TYR A 192 -5.28 -0.92 -3.86
C TYR A 192 -6.34 0.14 -3.56
N ARG A 193 -7.55 -0.06 -4.09
CA ARG A 193 -8.67 0.88 -3.91
C ARG A 193 -10.01 0.16 -3.87
N PRO A 194 -10.99 0.67 -3.09
CA PRO A 194 -12.35 0.19 -3.16
C PRO A 194 -13.00 0.61 -4.49
N GLY A 195 -14.01 -0.13 -4.95
CA GLY A 195 -14.80 0.21 -6.14
C GLY A 195 -14.11 -0.07 -7.48
N VAL A 196 -12.81 -0.38 -7.49
CA VAL A 196 -12.16 -0.98 -8.66
C VAL A 196 -12.55 -2.46 -8.70
N CYS A 197 -13.22 -2.86 -9.79
CA CYS A 197 -13.65 -4.25 -9.95
C CYS A 197 -12.44 -5.21 -9.84
N PRO A 198 -12.42 -6.11 -8.84
CA PRO A 198 -11.34 -7.07 -8.68
C PRO A 198 -11.24 -7.97 -9.92
N ASP A 199 -10.10 -7.96 -10.59
CA ASP A 199 -9.79 -8.89 -11.69
C ASP A 199 -8.73 -9.88 -11.20
N ALA A 200 -9.08 -11.16 -11.09
CA ALA A 200 -8.17 -12.21 -10.64
C ALA A 200 -6.92 -12.34 -11.53
N ALA A 201 -7.00 -11.92 -12.80
CA ALA A 201 -5.89 -11.92 -13.73
C ALA A 201 -5.12 -10.59 -13.78
N ALA A 202 -5.56 -9.54 -13.07
CA ALA A 202 -4.94 -8.22 -13.10
C ALA A 202 -3.45 -8.27 -12.74
N TRP A 203 -3.10 -9.03 -11.71
CA TRP A 203 -1.71 -9.12 -11.23
C TRP A 203 -0.81 -9.74 -12.29
N THR A 204 -1.25 -10.85 -12.89
CA THR A 204 -0.51 -11.53 -13.97
C THR A 204 -0.34 -10.61 -15.18
N LYS A 205 -1.41 -9.92 -15.63
CA LYS A 205 -1.34 -8.98 -16.75
C LYS A 205 -0.39 -7.82 -16.47
N ALA A 206 -0.44 -7.25 -15.26
CA ALA A 206 0.47 -6.19 -14.84
C ALA A 206 1.93 -6.67 -14.83
N LYS A 207 2.20 -7.87 -14.30
CA LYS A 207 3.54 -8.48 -14.31
C LYS A 207 4.03 -8.76 -15.73
N THR A 208 3.17 -9.24 -16.63
CA THR A 208 3.51 -9.42 -18.04
C THR A 208 3.94 -8.10 -18.67
N ALA A 209 3.14 -7.03 -18.52
CA ALA A 209 3.50 -5.72 -19.03
C ALA A 209 4.82 -5.20 -18.44
N LEU A 210 5.04 -5.35 -17.13
CA LEU A 210 6.29 -4.98 -16.48
C LEU A 210 7.51 -5.76 -17.02
N SER A 211 7.34 -7.03 -17.39
CA SER A 211 8.43 -7.87 -17.89
C SER A 211 8.97 -7.44 -19.26
N GLU A 212 8.21 -6.62 -19.99
CA GLU A 212 8.64 -6.04 -21.28
C GLU A 212 9.64 -4.88 -21.11
N ILE A 213 9.81 -4.39 -19.88
CA ILE A 213 10.73 -3.30 -19.54
C ILE A 213 11.80 -3.84 -18.61
N GLU A 214 13.06 -3.53 -18.91
CA GLU A 214 14.18 -3.90 -18.05
C GLU A 214 14.07 -3.23 -16.67
N ALA A 215 14.32 -4.01 -15.62
CA ALA A 215 14.34 -3.50 -14.24
C ALA A 215 15.62 -2.70 -14.01
N VAL A 216 15.56 -1.40 -14.27
CA VAL A 216 16.63 -0.46 -13.98
C VAL A 216 16.39 0.25 -12.64
N LYS A 217 17.33 1.10 -12.21
CA LYS A 217 17.22 1.86 -10.96
C LYS A 217 15.95 2.73 -10.86
N ARG A 218 15.43 3.22 -11.99
CA ARG A 218 14.19 4.02 -12.03
C ARG A 218 12.96 3.10 -11.93
N PRO A 219 12.01 3.37 -11.01
CA PRO A 219 10.79 2.58 -10.91
C PRO A 219 10.06 2.44 -12.24
N THR A 220 9.52 1.25 -12.50
CA THR A 220 8.63 0.98 -13.63
C THR A 220 7.20 0.86 -13.11
N VAL A 221 6.21 1.32 -13.87
CA VAL A 221 4.81 1.22 -13.50
C VAL A 221 4.04 0.55 -14.62
N ALA A 222 3.22 -0.44 -14.29
CA ALA A 222 2.15 -0.93 -15.16
C ALA A 222 0.82 -0.30 -14.76
N ARG A 223 0.12 0.29 -15.72
CA ARG A 223 -1.18 0.94 -15.52
C ARG A 223 -2.24 0.26 -16.37
N ARG A 224 -3.42 0.06 -15.79
CA ARG A 224 -4.61 -0.44 -16.47
C ARG A 224 -5.37 0.73 -17.09
N SER A 225 -5.52 0.72 -18.40
CA SER A 225 -6.37 1.66 -19.13
C SER A 225 -7.86 1.35 -18.93
N GLU A 226 -8.73 2.28 -19.34
CA GLU A 226 -10.19 2.09 -19.32
C GLU A 226 -10.63 0.86 -20.14
N ASN A 227 -9.88 0.53 -21.21
CA ASN A 227 -10.12 -0.65 -22.05
C ASN A 227 -9.56 -1.96 -21.44
N CYS A 228 -9.17 -1.94 -20.16
CA CYS A 228 -8.60 -3.08 -19.43
C CYS A 228 -7.27 -3.62 -20.00
N VAL A 229 -6.57 -2.80 -20.79
CA VAL A 229 -5.21 -3.10 -21.28
C VAL A 229 -4.21 -2.62 -20.26
N TRP A 230 -3.16 -3.41 -20.03
CA TRP A 230 -2.05 -3.03 -19.14
C TRP A 230 -0.87 -2.55 -19.96
N GLU A 231 -0.40 -1.34 -19.66
CA GLU A 231 0.75 -0.74 -20.32
C GLU A 231 1.80 -0.41 -19.28
N ALA A 232 3.05 -0.76 -19.55
CA ALA A 232 4.17 -0.44 -18.69
C ALA A 232 4.99 0.73 -19.24
N ALA A 233 5.51 1.55 -18.33
CA ALA A 233 6.47 2.61 -18.65
C ALA A 233 7.37 2.87 -17.43
N HIS A 234 8.53 3.48 -17.64
CA HIS A 234 9.25 4.10 -16.52
C HIS A 234 8.39 5.20 -15.89
N LEU A 235 8.45 5.33 -14.57
CA LEU A 235 7.73 6.37 -13.86
C LEU A 235 8.16 7.75 -14.41
N GLY A 236 7.22 8.50 -14.97
CA GLY A 236 7.52 9.74 -15.70
C GLY A 236 8.19 10.82 -14.84
N GLN A 237 7.85 10.87 -13.55
CA GLN A 237 8.53 11.69 -12.55
C GLN A 237 8.65 10.91 -11.24
N THR A 238 9.85 10.86 -10.69
CA THR A 238 10.10 10.36 -9.33
C THR A 238 9.59 11.37 -8.30
N TYR A 239 9.38 10.90 -7.06
CA TYR A 239 9.03 11.75 -5.94
C TYR A 239 10.05 12.88 -5.74
N GLU A 240 11.34 12.58 -5.83
CA GLU A 240 12.39 13.60 -5.72
C GLU A 240 12.33 14.63 -6.84
N GLU A 241 12.08 14.20 -8.08
CA GLU A 241 11.89 15.12 -9.21
C GLU A 241 10.68 16.03 -8.98
N MET A 242 9.56 15.50 -8.46
CA MET A 242 8.37 16.30 -8.12
C MET A 242 8.65 17.29 -6.98
N ARG A 243 9.33 16.85 -5.92
CA ARG A 243 9.67 17.68 -4.75
C ARG A 243 10.58 18.84 -5.13
N VAL A 244 11.64 18.58 -5.90
CA VAL A 244 12.60 19.60 -6.36
C VAL A 244 11.93 20.62 -7.28
N LEU A 245 11.04 20.19 -8.19
CA LEU A 245 10.29 21.11 -9.04
C LEU A 245 9.38 22.05 -8.22
N ASP A 246 8.77 21.59 -7.14
CA ASP A 246 7.96 22.45 -6.27
C ASP A 246 8.82 23.46 -5.51
N GLU A 247 9.97 23.04 -4.98
CA GLU A 247 10.91 23.94 -4.30
C GLU A 247 11.41 25.06 -5.23
N LEU A 248 11.81 24.70 -6.46
CA LEU A 248 12.21 25.67 -7.48
C LEU A 248 11.05 26.61 -7.82
N THR A 249 9.84 26.08 -7.95
CA THR A 249 8.63 26.89 -8.21
C THR A 249 8.36 27.89 -7.08
N ARG A 250 8.52 27.48 -5.80
CA ARG A 250 8.36 28.35 -4.63
C ARG A 250 9.41 29.46 -4.60
N VAL A 251 10.67 29.15 -4.90
CA VAL A 251 11.74 30.16 -4.97
C VAL A 251 11.46 31.17 -6.09
N CYS A 252 11.03 30.70 -7.27
CA CYS A 252 10.70 31.57 -8.40
C CYS A 252 9.47 32.45 -8.14
N MET A 253 8.44 31.93 -7.47
CA MET A 253 7.22 32.70 -7.16
C MET A 253 7.38 33.60 -5.92
N GLY A 254 8.20 33.20 -4.93
CA GLY A 254 8.45 33.94 -3.69
C GLY A 254 9.32 35.18 -3.83
N ASN A 255 9.98 35.38 -4.98
CA ASN A 255 10.74 36.60 -5.30
C ASN A 255 9.91 37.68 -6.01
N SER A 256 8.61 37.46 -6.20
CA SER A 256 7.67 38.47 -6.72
C SER A 256 7.10 39.30 -5.57
N THR A 257 7.91 40.17 -4.96
CA THR A 257 7.37 41.17 -4.03
C THR A 257 6.49 42.14 -4.82
N PRO A 258 5.21 42.34 -4.47
CA PRO A 258 4.43 43.40 -5.10
C PRO A 258 5.03 44.75 -4.69
N VAL A 259 5.42 45.55 -5.69
CA VAL A 259 5.80 46.97 -5.54
C VAL A 259 4.53 47.81 -5.47
#